data_AF-A0A2C9LVN0-F1
#
_entry.id   AF-A0A2C9LVN0-F1
#
_cell.length_a   1.000
_cell.length_b   1.000
_cell.length_c   1.000
_cell.angle_alpha   90.00
_cell.angle_beta   90.00
_cell.angle_gamma   90.00
#
_symmetry.space_group_name_H-M   'P 1'
#
loop_
_entity.id
_entity.type
_entity.pdbx_description
1 polymer ?
#
loop_
_entity_poly.entity_id
_entity_poly.type
_entity_poly.pdbx_seq_one_letter_code
_entity_poly.pdbx_strand_id
1 'polypeptide(L)'
;MKMLLFLLPLTLSVVESSILDTTQLDRISFGSKTYLISKILVDNFQAAQQFCNNFGAYVAEVDTEGEFQFLQAFQRFYPELQNLYISGSDAASENTWVHQRTGAEVGFLRWTTGQPSNTWGNENCLELTLADASGMNDMKCVYPERPIRILCEKDASSNF
;
A
#
# COMPACT_ATOMS: atom_id res chain seq x y z
N MET A 1 -44.42 -3.52 -48.72
CA MET A 1 -43.99 -3.24 -47.33
C MET A 1 -42.78 -4.13 -47.04
N LYS A 2 -41.55 -3.60 -47.11
CA LYS A 2 -40.33 -4.37 -46.84
C LYS A 2 -40.13 -4.40 -45.33
N MET A 3 -40.28 -5.57 -44.72
CA MET A 3 -40.01 -5.81 -43.32
C MET A 3 -38.49 -5.88 -43.15
N LEU A 4 -37.86 -4.80 -42.67
CA LEU A 4 -36.46 -4.84 -42.25
C LEU A 4 -36.36 -5.56 -40.91
N LEU A 5 -35.79 -6.77 -40.91
CA LEU A 5 -35.24 -7.36 -39.70
C LEU A 5 -33.92 -6.67 -39.36
N PHE A 6 -33.88 -5.93 -38.27
CA PHE A 6 -32.64 -5.50 -37.65
C PHE A 6 -32.16 -6.61 -36.71
N LEU A 7 -31.17 -7.38 -37.14
CA LEU A 7 -30.37 -8.20 -36.25
C LEU A 7 -29.46 -7.24 -35.46
N LEU A 8 -29.82 -6.96 -34.20
CA LEU A 8 -28.90 -6.30 -33.28
C LEU A 8 -27.72 -7.24 -33.05
N PRO A 9 -26.47 -6.82 -33.27
CA PRO A 9 -25.34 -7.65 -32.87
C PRO A 9 -25.39 -7.75 -31.34
N LEU A 10 -25.43 -8.96 -30.80
CA LEU A 10 -24.96 -9.19 -29.44
C LEU A 10 -23.47 -8.79 -29.45
N THR A 11 -23.18 -7.55 -29.11
CA THR A 11 -21.85 -7.23 -28.62
C THR A 11 -21.74 -8.00 -27.31
N LEU A 12 -21.07 -9.15 -27.37
CA LEU A 12 -20.48 -9.74 -26.18
C LEU A 12 -19.66 -8.59 -25.58
N SER A 13 -20.15 -7.98 -24.50
CA SER A 13 -19.33 -7.10 -23.71
C SER A 13 -18.22 -8.00 -23.20
N VAL A 14 -17.10 -8.05 -23.91
CA VAL A 14 -15.86 -8.54 -23.35
C VAL A 14 -15.62 -7.57 -22.21
N VAL A 15 -16.03 -7.98 -21.02
CA VAL A 15 -15.51 -7.37 -19.81
C VAL A 15 -14.03 -7.70 -19.92
N GLU A 16 -13.22 -6.74 -20.34
CA GLU A 16 -11.80 -6.80 -20.08
C GLU A 16 -11.69 -6.83 -18.56
N SER A 17 -11.78 -8.04 -18.00
CA SER A 17 -11.08 -8.29 -16.75
C SER A 17 -9.64 -7.97 -17.12
N SER A 18 -9.17 -6.77 -16.76
CA SER A 18 -7.76 -6.47 -16.76
C SER A 18 -7.12 -7.59 -15.95
N ILE A 19 -6.53 -8.57 -16.61
CA ILE A 19 -5.81 -9.64 -15.93
C ILE A 19 -4.77 -8.90 -15.11
N LEU A 20 -4.90 -8.98 -13.79
CA LEU A 20 -3.95 -8.34 -12.89
C LEU A 20 -2.56 -8.84 -13.27
N ASP A 21 -1.71 -7.92 -13.72
CA ASP A 21 -0.35 -8.27 -14.10
C ASP A 21 0.47 -8.52 -12.83
N THR A 22 0.42 -9.76 -12.35
CA THR A 22 1.15 -10.19 -11.15
C THR A 22 2.65 -10.14 -11.33
N THR A 23 3.18 -9.89 -12.55
CA THR A 23 4.62 -9.67 -12.73
C THR A 23 5.09 -8.37 -12.09
N GLN A 24 4.16 -7.43 -11.84
CA GLN A 24 4.40 -6.13 -11.21
C GLN A 24 4.56 -6.18 -9.69
N LEU A 25 4.52 -7.35 -9.07
CA LEU A 25 4.69 -7.48 -7.62
C LEU A 25 5.47 -8.72 -7.23
N ASP A 26 6.03 -8.68 -6.03
CA ASP A 26 6.53 -9.84 -5.32
C ASP A 26 5.59 -10.15 -4.14
N ARG A 27 5.51 -11.42 -3.74
CA ARG A 27 4.59 -11.89 -2.69
C ARG A 27 5.35 -12.59 -1.57
N ILE A 28 5.06 -12.19 -0.34
CA ILE A 28 5.57 -12.82 0.88
C ILE A 28 4.43 -13.03 1.87
N SER A 29 4.60 -13.94 2.83
CA SER A 29 3.56 -14.24 3.83
C SER A 29 4.17 -14.36 5.22
N PHE A 30 3.43 -13.91 6.22
CA PHE A 30 3.76 -14.05 7.63
C PHE A 30 2.48 -14.28 8.42
N GLY A 31 2.43 -15.38 9.17
CA GLY A 31 1.18 -15.82 9.81
C GLY A 31 0.08 -16.07 8.78
N SER A 32 -1.08 -15.46 8.99
CA SER A 32 -2.24 -15.50 8.08
C SER A 32 -2.29 -14.35 7.07
N LYS A 33 -1.31 -13.44 7.07
CA LYS A 33 -1.29 -12.28 6.19
C LYS A 33 -0.44 -12.55 4.94
N THR A 34 -0.90 -12.06 3.80
CA THR A 34 -0.14 -12.01 2.55
C THR A 34 0.24 -10.57 2.26
N TYR A 35 1.52 -10.32 2.02
CA TYR A 35 2.02 -9.01 1.62
C TYR A 35 2.40 -9.03 0.14
N LEU A 36 2.01 -7.97 -0.56
CA LEU A 36 2.34 -7.74 -1.97
C LEU A 36 3.22 -6.49 -2.06
N ILE A 37 4.38 -6.61 -2.69
CA ILE A 37 5.36 -5.52 -2.79
C ILE A 37 5.41 -5.06 -4.23
N SER A 38 5.15 -3.78 -4.49
CA SER A 38 5.12 -3.25 -5.86
C SER A 38 6.50 -3.20 -6.50
N LYS A 39 6.58 -3.58 -7.78
CA LYS A 39 7.74 -3.34 -8.65
C LYS A 39 7.78 -1.93 -9.21
N ILE A 40 6.62 -1.28 -9.31
CA ILE A 40 6.51 0.13 -9.65
C ILE A 40 6.80 1.02 -8.44
N LEU A 41 7.14 2.27 -8.72
CA LEU A 41 7.23 3.35 -7.74
C LEU A 41 6.04 4.30 -7.95
N VAL A 42 5.53 4.86 -6.86
CA VAL A 42 4.51 5.92 -6.89
C VAL A 42 4.93 7.07 -5.99
N ASP A 43 4.47 8.26 -6.32
CA ASP A 43 4.82 9.50 -5.61
C ASP A 43 3.70 10.04 -4.73
N ASN A 44 2.58 9.31 -4.62
CA ASN A 44 1.47 9.72 -3.78
C ASN A 44 0.71 8.53 -3.19
N PHE A 45 0.16 8.73 -1.99
CA PHE A 45 -0.56 7.69 -1.26
C PHE A 45 -1.83 7.22 -1.97
N GLN A 46 -2.52 8.10 -2.71
CA GLN A 46 -3.73 7.71 -3.44
C GLN A 46 -3.42 6.67 -4.52
N ALA A 47 -2.32 6.84 -5.25
CA ALA A 47 -1.84 5.86 -6.21
C ALA A 47 -1.41 4.55 -5.54
N ALA A 48 -0.79 4.62 -4.36
CA ALA A 48 -0.47 3.43 -3.56
C ALA A 48 -1.73 2.64 -3.17
N GLN A 49 -2.77 3.34 -2.70
CA GLN A 49 -4.04 2.74 -2.34
C GLN A 49 -4.75 2.13 -3.55
N GLN A 50 -4.80 2.82 -4.69
CA GLN A 50 -5.37 2.30 -5.92
C GLN A 50 -4.64 1.04 -6.39
N PHE A 51 -3.31 1.03 -6.35
CA PHE A 51 -2.52 -0.15 -6.69
C PHE A 51 -2.91 -1.34 -5.83
N CYS A 52 -2.91 -1.20 -4.50
CA CYS A 52 -3.27 -2.32 -3.62
C CYS A 52 -4.72 -2.80 -3.84
N ASN A 53 -5.66 -1.87 -4.00
CA ASN A 53 -7.07 -2.19 -4.26
C ASN A 53 -7.25 -3.01 -5.53
N ASN A 54 -6.49 -2.72 -6.60
CA ASN A 54 -6.53 -3.49 -7.84
C ASN A 54 -6.20 -4.97 -7.60
N PHE A 55 -5.30 -5.29 -6.65
CA PHE A 55 -4.95 -6.67 -6.31
C PHE A 55 -5.85 -7.29 -5.21
N GLY A 56 -6.96 -6.64 -4.86
CA GLY A 56 -7.84 -7.05 -3.77
C GLY A 56 -7.12 -7.08 -2.43
N ALA A 57 -6.26 -6.08 -2.22
CA ALA A 57 -5.46 -5.83 -1.03
C ALA A 57 -5.66 -4.37 -0.59
N TYR A 58 -5.04 -3.97 0.52
CA TYR A 58 -4.99 -2.57 0.99
C TYR A 58 -3.54 -2.18 1.30
N VAL A 59 -3.22 -0.88 1.43
CA VAL A 59 -1.88 -0.47 1.86
C VAL A 59 -1.65 -1.02 3.27
N ALA A 60 -0.53 -1.68 3.50
CA ALA A 60 -0.35 -2.57 4.66
C ALA A 60 -0.53 -1.87 6.01
N GLU A 61 -1.26 -2.53 6.91
CA GLU A 61 -1.51 -2.12 8.29
C GLU A 61 -0.58 -2.97 9.17
N VAL A 62 0.61 -2.44 9.47
CA VAL A 62 1.63 -3.18 10.25
C VAL A 62 1.23 -3.14 11.72
N ASP A 63 0.59 -4.20 12.20
CA ASP A 63 -0.13 -4.20 13.48
C ASP A 63 0.69 -4.73 14.66
N THR A 64 1.80 -5.44 14.37
CA THR A 64 2.55 -6.14 15.41
C THR A 64 4.05 -6.03 15.21
N GLU A 65 4.78 -6.15 16.33
CA GLU A 65 6.25 -6.25 16.33
C GLU A 65 6.75 -7.42 15.46
N GLY A 66 6.01 -8.53 15.42
CA GLY A 66 6.37 -9.69 14.59
C GLY A 66 6.30 -9.38 13.09
N GLU A 67 5.24 -8.69 12.65
CA GLU A 67 5.10 -8.24 11.26
C GLU A 67 6.20 -7.26 10.89
N PHE A 68 6.43 -6.27 11.75
CA PHE A 68 7.48 -5.27 11.56
C PHE A 68 8.86 -5.91 11.41
N GLN A 69 9.25 -6.81 12.31
CA GLN A 69 10.55 -7.48 12.27
C GLN A 69 10.69 -8.36 11.02
N PHE A 70 9.63 -9.07 10.63
CA PHE A 70 9.61 -9.87 9.41
C PHE A 70 9.83 -9.01 8.16
N LEU A 71 9.09 -7.91 8.03
CA LEU A 71 9.17 -6.99 6.89
C LEU A 71 10.54 -6.29 6.82
N GLN A 72 11.05 -5.82 7.95
CA GLN A 72 12.39 -5.24 8.06
C GLN A 72 13.50 -6.22 7.67
N ALA A 73 13.41 -7.46 8.15
CA ALA A 73 14.35 -8.51 7.78
C ALA A 73 14.30 -8.78 6.27
N PHE A 74 13.09 -8.82 5.70
CA PHE A 74 12.90 -8.98 4.26
C PHE A 74 13.54 -7.81 3.47
N GLN A 75 13.22 -6.55 3.81
CA GLN A 75 13.79 -5.36 3.14
C GLN A 75 15.33 -5.40 3.09
N ARG A 76 16.00 -5.88 4.14
CA ARG A 76 17.47 -5.95 4.22
C ARG A 76 18.12 -6.88 3.19
N PHE A 77 17.38 -7.83 2.62
CA PHE A 77 17.89 -8.70 1.55
C PHE A 77 17.81 -8.06 0.16
N TYR A 78 17.04 -6.97 0.01
CA TYR A 78 16.69 -6.37 -1.27
C TYR A 78 16.96 -4.86 -1.26
N PRO A 79 18.10 -4.39 -1.82
CA PRO A 79 18.49 -2.98 -1.79
C PRO A 79 17.44 -2.02 -2.37
N GLU A 80 16.61 -2.48 -3.29
CA GLU A 80 15.52 -1.73 -3.92
C GLU A 80 14.29 -1.52 -3.01
N LEU A 81 14.23 -2.17 -1.85
CA LEU A 81 13.13 -2.08 -0.88
C LEU A 81 13.48 -1.15 0.30
N GLN A 82 14.31 -0.13 0.04
CA GLN A 82 14.73 0.84 1.06
C GLN A 82 13.56 1.55 1.74
N ASN A 83 12.52 1.90 0.98
CA ASN A 83 11.35 2.63 1.48
C ASN A 83 10.07 2.04 0.89
N LEU A 84 9.05 1.85 1.73
CA LEU A 84 7.76 1.28 1.36
C LEU A 84 6.62 2.11 1.97
N TYR A 85 5.67 2.56 1.16
CA TYR A 85 4.40 3.07 1.69
C TYR A 85 3.71 2.02 2.55
N ILE A 86 3.27 2.42 3.73
CA ILE A 86 2.39 1.65 4.63
C ILE A 86 1.20 2.54 5.05
N SER A 87 0.19 1.93 5.67
CA SER A 87 -0.97 2.66 6.17
C SER A 87 -0.64 3.40 7.46
N GLY A 88 -1.23 4.59 7.59
CA GLY A 88 -1.16 5.50 8.72
C GLY A 88 -1.16 6.94 8.23
N SER A 89 -2.06 7.76 8.76
CA SER A 89 -2.10 9.20 8.54
C SER A 89 -2.55 9.93 9.80
N ASP A 90 -1.96 11.08 10.07
CA ASP A 90 -2.36 12.00 11.13
C ASP A 90 -2.81 13.37 10.57
N ALA A 91 -3.10 13.45 9.26
CA ALA A 91 -3.55 14.68 8.59
C ALA A 91 -4.79 15.35 9.23
N ALA A 92 -5.63 14.56 9.90
CA ALA A 92 -6.80 15.07 10.61
C ALA A 92 -6.47 15.69 11.97
N SER A 93 -5.44 15.17 12.64
CA SER A 93 -4.99 15.60 13.96
C SER A 93 -3.56 15.12 14.18
N GLU A 94 -2.61 16.05 14.10
CA GLU A 94 -1.18 15.82 14.30
C GLU A 94 -0.88 14.90 15.51
N ASN A 95 0.02 13.92 15.33
CA ASN A 95 0.36 12.87 16.30
C ASN A 95 -0.76 11.86 16.61
N THR A 96 -1.92 11.95 15.98
CA THR A 96 -3.00 10.95 16.09
C THR A 96 -3.12 10.17 14.79
N TRP A 97 -2.42 9.03 14.74
CA TRP A 97 -2.31 8.22 13.55
C TRP A 97 -3.51 7.29 13.40
N VAL A 98 -4.14 7.31 12.22
CA VAL A 98 -5.24 6.41 11.86
C VAL A 98 -4.96 5.71 10.53
N HIS A 99 -5.45 4.48 10.40
CA HIS A 99 -5.44 3.76 9.13
C HIS A 99 -6.41 4.44 8.16
N GLN A 100 -5.92 4.91 7.01
CA GLN A 100 -6.70 5.69 6.04
C GLN A 100 -7.93 4.94 5.50
N ARG A 101 -7.91 3.60 5.54
CA ARG A 101 -9.00 2.75 5.05
C ARG A 101 -10.17 2.65 6.04
N THR A 102 -9.88 2.54 7.34
CA THR A 102 -10.87 2.21 8.37
C THR A 102 -11.15 3.37 9.32
N GLY A 103 -10.24 4.33 9.41
CA GLY A 103 -10.23 5.37 10.44
C GLY A 103 -9.88 4.84 11.84
N ALA A 104 -9.54 3.56 11.98
CA ALA A 104 -9.08 3.00 13.24
C ALA A 104 -7.71 3.58 13.61
N GLU A 105 -7.48 3.80 14.90
CA GLU A 105 -6.19 4.24 15.42
C GLU A 105 -5.10 3.21 15.11
N VAL A 106 -3.92 3.69 14.72
CA VAL A 106 -2.75 2.84 14.49
C VAL A 106 -2.20 2.38 15.84
N GLY A 107 -2.48 1.12 16.19
CA GLY A 107 -2.13 0.56 17.49
C GLY A 107 -0.64 0.21 17.67
N PHE A 108 0.13 0.17 16.58
CA PHE A 108 1.54 -0.18 16.59
C PHE A 108 2.35 0.83 15.76
N LEU A 109 3.26 1.54 16.43
CA LEU A 109 4.18 2.49 15.79
C LEU A 109 5.59 2.22 16.27
N ARG A 110 6.51 2.01 15.31
CA ARG A 110 7.93 1.74 15.59
C ARG A 110 8.82 2.71 14.81
N TRP A 111 8.85 3.94 15.29
CA TRP A 111 9.58 5.05 14.67
C TRP A 111 11.08 4.78 14.50
N THR A 112 11.64 5.30 13.42
CA THR A 112 13.10 5.50 13.32
C THR A 112 13.56 6.58 14.29
N THR A 113 14.89 6.74 14.40
CA THR A 113 15.46 7.74 15.29
C THR A 113 15.04 9.15 14.86
N GLY A 114 14.32 9.85 15.75
CA GLY A 114 13.91 11.25 15.52
C GLY A 114 12.55 11.43 14.85
N GLN A 115 11.79 10.35 14.63
CA GLN A 115 10.46 10.38 14.00
C GLN A 115 9.31 10.17 15.02
N PRO A 116 8.09 10.66 14.72
CA PRO A 116 7.75 11.48 13.55
C PRO A 116 8.28 12.91 13.71
N SER A 117 8.78 13.49 12.62
CA SER A 117 9.48 14.79 12.63
C SER A 117 8.62 15.93 12.11
N ASN A 118 7.55 15.59 11.38
CA ASN A 118 6.66 16.49 10.69
C ASN A 118 7.40 17.61 9.96
N THR A 119 8.36 17.21 9.11
CA THR A 119 9.26 18.16 8.46
C THR A 119 8.47 19.18 7.64
N TRP A 120 8.64 20.46 7.97
CA TRP A 120 7.90 21.59 7.39
C TRP A 120 6.38 21.56 7.63
N GLY A 121 5.88 20.76 8.57
CA GLY A 121 4.46 20.67 8.90
C GLY A 121 3.61 19.97 7.83
N ASN A 122 4.18 19.04 7.06
CA ASN A 122 3.50 18.43 5.92
C ASN A 122 3.80 16.92 5.75
N GLU A 123 4.19 16.21 6.81
CA GLU A 123 4.46 14.77 6.74
C GLU A 123 3.35 13.98 7.41
N ASN A 124 2.34 13.60 6.63
CA ASN A 124 1.09 13.05 7.16
C ASN A 124 0.79 11.62 6.68
N CYS A 125 1.78 10.92 6.12
CA CYS A 125 1.67 9.54 5.65
C CYS A 125 2.84 8.71 6.15
N LEU A 126 2.64 7.40 6.37
CA LEU A 126 3.71 6.52 6.84
C LEU A 126 4.46 5.80 5.72
N GLU A 127 5.74 5.62 5.94
CA GLU A 127 6.57 4.63 5.24
C GLU A 127 7.32 3.73 6.23
N LEU A 128 7.63 2.50 5.80
CA LEU A 128 8.71 1.71 6.37
C LEU A 128 10.02 2.04 5.66
N THR A 129 11.07 2.30 6.43
CA THR A 129 12.39 2.64 5.90
C THR A 129 13.50 1.86 6.58
N LEU A 130 14.58 1.60 5.84
CA LEU A 130 15.82 1.07 6.40
C LEU A 130 16.78 2.16 6.93
N ALA A 131 16.47 3.44 6.71
CA ALA A 131 17.27 4.57 7.21
C ALA A 131 17.19 4.72 8.74
N ASP A 132 18.19 5.36 9.34
CA ASP A 132 18.19 5.87 10.73
C ASP A 132 17.69 4.88 11.79
N ALA A 133 18.35 3.72 11.85
CA ALA A 133 18.05 2.55 12.72
C ALA A 133 16.85 1.69 12.26
N SER A 134 16.27 2.02 11.11
CA SER A 134 15.21 1.29 10.42
C SER A 134 13.89 1.21 11.20
N GLY A 135 12.78 1.58 10.57
CA GLY A 135 11.55 1.81 11.31
C GLY A 135 10.45 2.42 10.45
N MET A 136 9.50 3.04 11.13
CA MET A 136 8.48 3.88 10.52
C MET A 136 8.98 5.33 10.45
N ASN A 137 8.62 6.03 9.39
CA ASN A 137 8.89 7.44 9.17
C ASN A 137 7.60 8.10 8.67
N ASP A 138 7.30 9.31 9.15
CA ASP A 138 6.30 10.16 8.52
C ASP A 138 6.90 10.82 7.28
N MET A 139 6.09 10.95 6.24
CA MET A 139 6.47 11.56 4.98
C MET A 139 5.30 12.30 4.35
N LYS A 140 5.60 13.16 3.38
CA LYS A 140 4.56 13.82 2.58
C LYS A 140 3.72 12.77 1.86
N CYS A 141 2.40 12.87 1.97
CA CYS A 141 1.48 11.99 1.24
C CYS A 141 1.54 12.15 -0.29
N VAL A 142 2.07 13.29 -0.76
CA VAL A 142 2.38 13.57 -2.17
C VAL A 142 3.82 14.09 -2.19
N TYR A 143 4.73 13.30 -2.76
CA TYR A 143 6.16 13.59 -2.79
C TYR A 143 6.76 13.26 -4.18
N PRO A 144 6.55 14.13 -5.20
CA PRO A 144 7.01 13.91 -6.57
C PRO A 144 8.50 13.62 -6.72
N GLU A 145 9.33 14.23 -5.86
CA GLU A 145 10.79 14.05 -5.89
C GLU A 145 11.27 12.73 -5.26
N ARG A 146 10.38 11.99 -4.58
CA ARG A 146 10.71 10.75 -3.87
C ARG A 146 9.65 9.67 -4.08
N PRO A 147 9.50 9.14 -5.32
CA PRO A 147 8.61 8.02 -5.56
C PRO A 147 9.18 6.75 -4.89
N ILE A 148 8.34 6.02 -4.16
CA ILE A 148 8.72 4.82 -3.42
C ILE A 148 7.82 3.63 -3.78
N ARG A 149 8.24 2.43 -3.36
CA ARG A 149 7.45 1.21 -3.53
C ARG A 149 6.30 1.17 -2.53
N ILE A 150 5.39 0.25 -2.75
CA ILE A 150 4.17 0.08 -1.95
C ILE A 150 4.23 -1.29 -1.29
N LEU A 151 3.96 -1.35 0.00
CA LEU A 151 3.64 -2.59 0.69
C LEU A 151 2.11 -2.69 0.81
N CYS A 152 1.53 -3.67 0.14
CA CYS A 152 0.13 -4.01 0.30
C CYS A 152 -0.03 -5.20 1.24
N GLU A 153 -1.17 -5.29 1.90
CA GLU A 153 -1.58 -6.39 2.75
C GLU A 153 -2.91 -6.95 2.28
N LYS A 154 -3.00 -8.27 2.38
CA LYS A 154 -4.20 -9.03 2.10
C LYS A 154 -4.38 -10.05 3.22
N ASP A 155 -5.49 -9.93 3.92
CA ASP A 155 -5.94 -10.94 4.86
C ASP A 155 -6.10 -12.28 4.16
N ALA A 156 -5.81 -13.39 4.86
CA ALA A 156 -6.18 -14.71 4.37
C ALA A 156 -7.65 -14.68 3.94
N SER A 157 -7.94 -15.22 2.75
CA SER A 157 -9.29 -15.27 2.19
C SER A 157 -10.26 -15.74 3.27
N SER A 158 -11.06 -14.84 3.82
CA SER A 158 -12.30 -15.22 4.47
C SER A 158 -13.14 -15.80 3.34
N ASN A 159 -13.23 -17.13 3.31
CA ASN A 159 -14.14 -17.84 2.43
C ASN A 159 -15.56 -17.34 2.77
N PHE A 160 -16.04 -16.34 2.01
CA PHE A 160 -17.45 -16.01 1.94
C PHE A 160 -18.10 -16.89 0.87
#